data_AF-A0ABD1K1C8-F1
#
_entry.id   AF-A0ABD1K1C8-F1
#
_cell.length_a   1.000
_cell.length_b   1.000
_cell.length_c   1.000
_cell.angle_alpha   90.00
_cell.angle_beta   90.00
_cell.angle_gamma   90.00
#
_symmetry.space_group_name_H-M   'P 1'
#
loop_
_entity.id
_entity.type
_entity.pdbx_description
1 polymer ?
#
loop_
_entity_poly.entity_id
_entity_poly.type
_entity_poly.pdbx_seq_one_letter_code
_entity_poly.pdbx_strand_id
1 'polypeptide(L)'
;MEDLIKCYFEIGFNNKEILAVLAQNHNIVVSIRTLKRRCRELGLFRRRNQSDIDDVIAFVQEELRGNGQMQGYRWLHLRALQRGLVASQRTVRLVLKALDPQGVQIRRARRLRRRQYTTRGPNALWHMDSYDKLKPFGICINGCIDGYSRYVLWMEAYTTNNDPKVIASYYIQCIERVGGCPERLRADRGTENGHVEGMQLFLRREHNDAFAGDKSFLYGRSTANQRIESWWGILRKQSVQFWINLFKSLQDAGHFSGDSLDKSLMQFCFLELVQKELDEVVQTWNTHKIRPAPSRGEPGGRPVLLYTAPQISGGEDRLKLFKHDEVDLCKEECTPKGQLPCDETVYDLSTLLMQESGWNTPKDAFEAAELYTLLREEIQNNL
;
A
#
# COMPACT_ATOMS: atom_id res chain seq x y z
N MET A 1 16.61 -44.19 21.11
CA MET A 1 17.29 -43.06 21.80
C MET A 1 18.44 -42.51 20.96
N GLU A 2 19.31 -43.35 20.41
CA GLU A 2 20.47 -42.92 19.62
C GLU A 2 20.07 -42.21 18.32
N ASP A 3 19.05 -42.71 17.61
CA ASP A 3 18.51 -42.06 16.41
C ASP A 3 17.91 -40.67 16.70
N LEU A 4 17.27 -40.52 17.86
CA LEU A 4 16.74 -39.22 18.31
C LEU A 4 17.87 -38.24 18.60
N ILE A 5 18.94 -38.69 19.28
CA ILE A 5 20.12 -37.86 19.52
C ILE A 5 20.73 -37.42 18.19
N LYS A 6 20.87 -38.33 17.23
CA LYS A 6 21.42 -38.06 15.91
C LYS A 6 20.56 -37.04 15.16
N CYS A 7 19.25 -37.25 15.10
CA CYS A 7 18.29 -36.35 14.45
C CYS A 7 18.35 -34.93 15.04
N TYR A 8 18.25 -34.77 16.36
CA TYR A 8 18.30 -33.44 16.99
C TYR A 8 19.67 -32.77 16.86
N PHE A 9 20.73 -33.57 16.84
CA PHE A 9 22.08 -33.06 16.59
C PHE A 9 22.20 -32.52 15.15
N GLU A 10 21.75 -33.26 14.14
CA GLU A 10 21.78 -32.86 12.73
C GLU A 10 20.95 -31.61 12.46
N ILE A 11 19.79 -31.45 13.13
CA ILE A 11 18.93 -30.26 13.00
C ILE A 11 19.58 -29.00 13.61
N GLY A 12 20.61 -29.15 14.45
CA GLY A 12 21.42 -28.04 14.98
C GLY A 12 21.26 -27.77 16.47
N PHE A 13 20.54 -28.62 17.22
CA PHE A 13 20.28 -28.36 18.64
C PHE A 13 21.55 -28.49 19.49
N ASN A 14 21.72 -27.58 20.44
CA ASN A 14 22.77 -27.69 21.44
C ASN A 14 22.44 -28.77 22.47
N ASN A 15 23.44 -29.21 23.23
CA ASN A 15 23.26 -30.32 24.17
C ASN A 15 22.17 -30.09 25.23
N LYS A 16 21.92 -28.84 25.64
CA LYS A 16 20.85 -28.54 26.61
C LYS A 16 19.47 -28.68 25.96
N GLU A 17 19.33 -28.21 24.71
CA GLU A 17 18.10 -28.35 23.92
C GLU A 17 17.78 -29.82 23.64
N ILE A 18 18.79 -30.62 23.25
CA ILE A 18 18.63 -32.07 23.04
C ILE A 18 18.13 -32.74 24.33
N LEU A 19 18.71 -32.41 25.49
CA LEU A 19 18.25 -32.96 26.77
C LEU A 19 16.80 -32.56 27.09
N ALA A 20 16.44 -31.30 26.88
CA ALA A 20 15.11 -30.80 27.16
C ALA A 20 14.06 -31.50 26.30
N VAL A 21 14.33 -31.66 25.00
CA VAL A 21 13.39 -32.29 24.05
C VAL A 21 13.30 -33.80 24.27
N LEU A 22 14.41 -34.47 24.62
CA LEU A 22 14.37 -35.89 25.02
C LEU A 22 13.50 -36.10 26.27
N ALA A 23 13.62 -35.21 27.26
CA ALA A 23 12.84 -35.30 28.49
C ALA A 23 11.35 -35.00 28.27
N GLN A 24 11.03 -33.91 27.56
CA GLN A 24 9.64 -33.43 27.39
C GLN A 24 8.84 -34.21 26.35
N ASN A 25 9.45 -34.57 25.22
CA ASN A 25 8.72 -35.13 24.08
C ASN A 25 8.83 -36.65 23.99
N HIS A 26 9.85 -37.23 24.62
CA HIS A 26 10.12 -38.68 24.55
C HIS A 26 10.17 -39.36 25.91
N ASN A 27 9.98 -38.61 27.01
CA ASN A 27 10.10 -39.11 28.39
C ASN A 27 11.46 -39.78 28.69
N ILE A 28 12.53 -39.37 28.00
CA ILE A 28 13.89 -39.89 28.18
C ILE A 28 14.71 -38.87 28.98
N VAL A 29 14.92 -39.14 30.27
CA VAL A 29 15.75 -38.28 31.14
C VAL A 29 17.15 -38.86 31.25
N VAL A 30 18.15 -38.14 30.73
CA VAL A 30 19.56 -38.55 30.83
C VAL A 30 20.46 -37.39 31.23
N SER A 31 21.60 -37.71 31.86
CA SER A 31 22.58 -36.70 32.22
C SER A 31 23.30 -36.14 30.99
N ILE A 32 23.78 -34.90 31.08
CA ILE A 32 24.63 -34.29 30.03
C ILE A 32 25.91 -35.10 29.77
N ARG A 33 26.44 -35.80 30.78
CA ARG A 33 27.62 -36.67 30.64
C ARG A 33 27.27 -37.89 29.77
N THR A 34 26.10 -38.47 29.98
CA THR A 34 25.58 -39.59 29.17
C THR A 34 25.33 -39.15 27.72
N LEU A 35 24.68 -38.00 27.50
CA LEU A 35 24.46 -37.46 26.16
C LEU A 35 25.80 -37.23 25.42
N LYS A 36 26.76 -36.54 26.06
CA LYS A 36 28.09 -36.31 25.47
C LYS A 36 28.83 -37.61 25.17
N ARG A 37 28.67 -38.65 26.01
CA ARG A 37 29.25 -39.97 25.74
C ARG A 37 28.63 -40.61 24.49
N ARG A 38 27.30 -40.63 24.40
CA ARG A 38 26.58 -41.15 23.22
C ARG A 38 26.92 -40.39 21.94
N CYS A 39 26.99 -39.05 21.98
CA CYS A 39 27.44 -38.28 20.82
C CYS A 39 28.84 -38.68 20.35
N ARG A 40 29.78 -39.00 21.26
CA ARG A 40 31.12 -39.47 20.88
C ARG A 40 31.09 -40.86 20.25
N GLU A 41 30.32 -41.78 20.82
CA GLU A 41 30.14 -43.14 20.28
C GLU A 41 29.51 -43.10 18.88
N LEU A 42 28.58 -42.18 18.65
CA LEU A 42 27.93 -41.95 17.35
C LEU A 42 28.75 -41.07 16.38
N GLY A 43 29.96 -40.64 16.75
CA GLY A 43 30.80 -39.79 15.90
C GLY A 43 30.29 -38.35 15.69
N LEU A 44 29.35 -37.88 16.52
CA LEU A 44 28.69 -36.58 16.39
C LEU A 44 29.52 -35.47 17.04
N PHE A 45 30.25 -34.72 16.22
CA PHE A 45 31.11 -33.61 16.67
C PHE A 45 30.70 -32.27 16.04
N ARG A 46 30.65 -31.21 16.86
CA ARG A 46 30.34 -29.84 16.39
C ARG A 46 31.56 -29.04 15.92
N ARG A 47 32.76 -29.47 16.34
CA ARG A 47 34.02 -28.71 16.18
C ARG A 47 35.21 -29.57 15.77
N ARG A 48 35.04 -30.90 15.71
CA ARG A 48 36.02 -31.86 15.19
C ARG A 48 35.49 -32.39 13.86
N ASN A 49 36.37 -32.90 13.02
CA ASN A 49 36.05 -33.37 11.67
C ASN A 49 35.38 -32.25 10.84
N GLN A 50 36.07 -31.09 10.74
CA GLN A 50 35.56 -30.01 9.92
C GLN A 50 35.48 -30.48 8.47
N SER A 51 34.38 -30.14 7.79
CA SER A 51 34.24 -30.36 6.35
C SER A 51 35.34 -29.57 5.62
N ASP A 52 35.70 -30.05 4.42
CA ASP A 52 36.66 -29.34 3.59
C ASP A 52 36.18 -27.89 3.34
N ILE A 53 37.11 -26.95 3.31
CA ILE A 53 36.80 -25.56 3.04
C ILE A 53 36.17 -25.41 1.65
N ASP A 54 36.58 -26.24 0.68
CA ASP A 54 36.04 -26.22 -0.67
C ASP A 54 34.57 -26.65 -0.69
N ASP A 55 34.17 -27.64 0.11
CA ASP A 55 32.77 -28.04 0.27
C ASP A 55 31.92 -26.92 0.88
N VAL A 56 32.47 -26.20 1.86
CA VAL A 56 31.80 -25.06 2.51
C VAL A 56 31.68 -23.89 1.51
N ILE A 57 32.68 -23.64 0.68
CA ILE A 57 32.64 -22.63 -0.39
C ILE A 57 31.58 -23.01 -1.41
N ALA A 58 31.58 -24.25 -1.91
CA ALA A 58 30.60 -24.74 -2.88
C ALA A 58 29.17 -24.60 -2.35
N PHE A 59 28.93 -24.98 -1.10
CA PHE A 59 27.63 -24.81 -0.44
C PHE A 59 27.21 -23.33 -0.38
N VAL A 60 28.09 -22.43 0.07
CA VAL A 60 27.74 -21.00 0.15
C VAL A 60 27.49 -20.42 -1.25
N GLN A 61 28.27 -20.82 -2.25
CA GLN A 61 28.05 -20.40 -3.65
C GLN A 61 26.71 -20.88 -4.18
N GLU A 62 26.32 -22.12 -3.92
CA GLU A 62 25.02 -22.67 -4.30
C GLU A 62 23.88 -21.88 -3.64
N GLU A 63 23.96 -21.63 -2.34
CA GLU A 63 22.95 -20.86 -1.61
C GLU A 63 22.84 -19.42 -2.13
N LEU A 64 23.96 -18.79 -2.50
CA LEU A 64 23.98 -17.45 -3.09
C LEU A 64 23.34 -17.37 -4.47
N ARG A 65 23.22 -18.48 -5.22
CA ARG A 65 22.50 -18.51 -6.51
C ARG A 65 20.98 -18.50 -6.35
N GLY A 66 20.47 -18.77 -5.15
CA GLY A 66 19.04 -18.83 -4.85
C GLY A 66 18.61 -17.84 -3.77
N ASN A 67 17.64 -18.26 -2.95
CA ASN A 67 17.11 -17.45 -1.84
C ASN A 67 18.13 -17.20 -0.70
N GLY A 68 19.25 -17.91 -0.70
CA GLY A 68 20.34 -17.78 0.28
C GLY A 68 21.05 -16.43 0.23
N GLN A 69 20.98 -15.72 -0.91
CA GLN A 69 21.52 -14.37 -1.07
C GLN A 69 20.99 -13.36 -0.03
N MET A 70 19.75 -13.56 0.44
CA MET A 70 19.12 -12.65 1.40
C MET A 70 19.48 -12.95 2.87
N GLN A 71 20.16 -14.06 3.13
CA GLN A 71 20.35 -14.60 4.48
C GLN A 71 21.68 -14.16 5.09
N GLY A 72 21.69 -14.01 6.42
CA GLY A 72 22.92 -13.73 7.16
C GLY A 72 23.74 -14.99 7.40
N TYR A 73 25.04 -14.82 7.67
CA TYR A 73 25.98 -15.93 7.91
C TYR A 73 25.53 -16.90 9.03
N ARG A 74 24.77 -16.44 10.04
CA ARG A 74 24.25 -17.30 11.11
C ARG A 74 23.23 -18.30 10.59
N TRP A 75 22.41 -17.89 9.64
CA TRP A 75 21.36 -18.71 9.07
C TRP A 75 21.93 -19.66 8.02
N LEU A 76 22.87 -19.19 7.19
CA LEU A 76 23.67 -20.05 6.31
C LEU A 76 24.47 -21.09 7.10
N HIS A 77 24.99 -20.74 8.29
CA HIS A 77 25.67 -21.70 9.17
C HIS A 77 24.73 -22.80 9.67
N LEU A 78 23.49 -22.46 10.04
CA LEU A 78 22.50 -23.47 10.43
C LEU A 78 22.12 -24.39 9.26
N ARG A 79 21.91 -23.82 8.06
CA ARG A 79 21.67 -24.61 6.85
C ARG A 79 22.83 -25.54 6.51
N ALA A 80 24.07 -25.07 6.67
CA ALA A 80 25.26 -25.90 6.47
C ALA A 80 25.23 -27.11 7.42
N LEU A 81 24.93 -26.89 8.71
CA LEU A 81 24.80 -27.98 9.69
C LEU A 81 23.69 -28.98 9.31
N GLN A 82 22.54 -28.47 8.87
CA GLN A 82 21.39 -29.31 8.44
C GLN A 82 21.68 -30.11 7.18
N ARG A 83 22.60 -29.65 6.33
CA ARG A 83 23.13 -30.42 5.18
C ARG A 83 24.31 -31.33 5.55
N GLY A 84 24.62 -31.47 6.84
CA GLY A 84 25.70 -32.33 7.34
C GLY A 84 27.10 -31.71 7.29
N LEU A 85 27.24 -30.43 6.93
CA LEU A 85 28.53 -29.76 6.91
C LEU A 85 28.93 -29.32 8.33
N VAL A 86 30.16 -29.65 8.72
CA VAL A 86 30.73 -29.27 10.01
C VAL A 86 31.65 -28.06 9.82
N ALA A 87 31.08 -26.85 9.87
CA ALA A 87 31.83 -25.60 9.74
C ALA A 87 31.63 -24.69 10.96
N SER A 88 32.62 -23.85 11.25
CA SER A 88 32.47 -22.80 12.26
C SER A 88 31.67 -21.60 11.70
N GLN A 89 30.92 -20.90 12.55
CA GLN A 89 30.25 -19.65 12.15
C GLN A 89 31.24 -18.62 11.60
N ARG A 90 32.47 -18.60 12.12
CA ARG A 90 33.54 -17.72 11.62
C ARG A 90 33.93 -18.09 10.19
N THR A 91 34.09 -19.38 9.90
CA THR A 91 34.40 -19.89 8.56
C THR A 91 33.33 -19.47 7.56
N VAL A 92 32.05 -19.75 7.85
CA VAL A 92 30.92 -19.37 6.99
C VAL A 92 30.85 -17.85 6.79
N ARG A 93 31.12 -17.06 7.85
CA ARG A 93 31.17 -15.60 7.76
C ARG A 93 32.28 -15.10 6.85
N LEU A 94 33.48 -15.68 6.93
CA LEU A 94 34.62 -15.29 6.10
C LEU A 94 34.40 -15.67 4.64
N VAL A 95 33.93 -16.90 4.38
CA VAL A 95 33.57 -17.38 3.05
C VAL A 95 32.48 -16.48 2.43
N LEU A 96 31.39 -16.20 3.16
CA LEU A 96 30.33 -15.30 2.69
C LEU A 96 30.85 -13.87 2.40
N LYS A 97 31.78 -13.35 3.22
CA LYS A 97 32.36 -12.02 3.00
C LYS A 97 33.28 -12.00 1.77
N ALA A 98 33.98 -13.09 1.48
CA ALA A 98 34.82 -13.21 0.31
C ALA A 98 33.99 -13.35 -0.98
N LEU A 99 32.92 -14.15 -0.94
CA LEU A 99 32.05 -14.40 -2.09
C LEU A 99 31.04 -13.28 -2.37
N ASP A 100 30.53 -12.61 -1.34
CA ASP A 100 29.51 -11.55 -1.44
C ASP A 100 29.82 -10.35 -0.52
N PRO A 101 30.94 -9.63 -0.76
CA PRO A 101 31.34 -8.50 0.07
C PRO A 101 30.29 -7.37 0.03
N GLN A 102 29.69 -7.14 -1.13
CA GLN A 102 28.64 -6.14 -1.32
C GLN A 102 27.37 -6.51 -0.55
N GLY A 103 26.85 -7.73 -0.69
CA GLY A 103 25.66 -8.15 0.05
C GLY A 103 25.89 -8.19 1.55
N VAL A 104 27.10 -8.52 2.03
CA VAL A 104 27.44 -8.39 3.46
C VAL A 104 27.36 -6.94 3.93
N GLN A 105 27.87 -5.99 3.13
CA GLN A 105 27.79 -4.55 3.44
C GLN A 105 26.34 -4.05 3.42
N ILE A 106 25.56 -4.47 2.43
CA ILE A 106 24.13 -4.16 2.30
C ILE A 106 23.35 -4.69 3.51
N ARG A 107 23.58 -5.94 3.93
CA ARG A 107 22.93 -6.55 5.11
C ARG A 107 23.35 -5.84 6.41
N ARG A 108 24.61 -5.42 6.51
CA ARG A 108 25.13 -4.67 7.68
C ARG A 108 24.49 -3.29 7.81
N ALA A 109 24.09 -2.66 6.71
CA ALA A 109 23.42 -1.36 6.72
C ALA A 109 21.98 -1.40 7.29
N ARG A 110 21.38 -2.60 7.46
CA ARG A 110 20.00 -2.81 7.99
C ARG A 110 18.92 -1.96 7.31
N ARG A 111 19.15 -1.53 6.07
CA ARG A 111 18.23 -0.66 5.33
C ARG A 111 17.38 -1.49 4.40
N LEU A 112 16.06 -1.41 4.55
CA LEU A 112 15.12 -2.07 3.64
C LEU A 112 15.34 -1.53 2.21
N ARG A 113 15.65 -2.42 1.25
CA ARG A 113 15.73 -2.06 -0.18
C ARG A 113 14.31 -1.72 -0.66
N ARG A 114 13.98 -0.44 -0.70
CA ARG A 114 12.79 0.06 -1.41
C ARG A 114 13.13 0.04 -2.91
N ARG A 115 12.22 -0.48 -3.74
CA ARG A 115 12.38 -0.51 -5.21
C ARG A 115 12.67 0.90 -5.71
N GLN A 116 13.62 1.05 -6.65
CA GLN A 116 13.79 2.32 -7.36
C GLN A 116 12.57 2.49 -8.27
N TYR A 117 11.85 3.59 -8.09
CA TYR A 117 10.72 3.95 -8.91
C TYR A 117 11.20 5.00 -9.92
N THR A 118 11.16 4.67 -11.21
CA THR A 118 11.54 5.60 -12.29
C THR A 118 10.45 5.60 -13.36
N THR A 119 10.08 6.79 -13.81
CA THR A 119 9.13 7.02 -14.93
C THR A 119 9.74 8.04 -15.89
N ARG A 120 9.33 7.98 -17.17
CA ARG A 120 9.92 8.77 -18.25
C ARG A 120 9.54 10.26 -18.24
N GLY A 121 8.45 10.59 -17.57
CA GLY A 121 7.85 11.92 -17.52
C GLY A 121 6.39 11.82 -17.06
N PRO A 122 5.68 12.96 -16.95
CA PRO A 122 4.28 12.96 -16.58
C PRO A 122 3.44 12.19 -17.62
N ASN A 123 2.29 11.69 -17.19
CA ASN A 123 1.36 10.90 -18.00
C ASN A 123 1.89 9.54 -18.46
N ALA A 124 3.13 9.18 -18.11
CA ALA A 124 3.69 7.87 -18.39
C ALA A 124 3.01 6.76 -17.58
N LEU A 125 2.66 7.06 -16.33
CA LEU A 125 2.00 6.14 -15.42
C LEU A 125 1.22 6.91 -14.36
N TRP A 126 -0.11 6.79 -14.41
CA TRP A 126 -0.99 7.26 -13.35
C TRP A 126 -1.26 6.15 -12.34
N HIS A 127 -1.41 6.50 -11.07
CA HIS A 127 -1.68 5.59 -9.94
C HIS A 127 -3.02 5.97 -9.34
N MET A 128 -4.02 5.13 -9.54
CA MET A 128 -5.39 5.29 -9.04
C MET A 128 -5.66 4.32 -7.90
N ASP A 129 -6.37 4.78 -6.87
CA ASP A 129 -6.71 3.97 -5.70
C ASP A 129 -7.85 4.59 -4.88
N SER A 130 -8.48 3.76 -4.04
CA SER A 130 -9.52 4.16 -3.09
C SER A 130 -8.96 4.17 -1.67
N TYR A 131 -9.39 5.16 -0.87
CA TYR A 131 -8.97 5.36 0.51
C TYR A 131 -10.15 5.23 1.49
N ASP A 132 -10.21 4.09 2.16
CA ASP A 132 -11.39 3.65 2.93
C ASP A 132 -11.40 4.05 4.42
N LYS A 133 -10.54 4.97 4.87
CA LYS A 133 -10.46 5.26 6.32
C LYS A 133 -11.67 6.00 6.89
N LEU A 134 -12.44 6.69 6.05
CA LEU A 134 -13.70 7.33 6.43
C LEU A 134 -14.93 6.49 6.03
N LYS A 135 -14.74 5.39 5.30
CA LYS A 135 -15.82 4.50 4.83
C LYS A 135 -16.72 3.96 5.96
N PRO A 136 -16.20 3.64 7.17
CA PRO A 136 -17.06 3.27 8.30
C PRO A 136 -18.12 4.33 8.66
N PHE A 137 -17.84 5.61 8.37
CA PHE A 137 -18.71 6.76 8.62
C PHE A 137 -19.50 7.20 7.38
N GLY A 138 -19.49 6.40 6.30
CA GLY A 138 -20.26 6.66 5.09
C GLY A 138 -19.55 7.51 4.03
N ILE A 139 -18.31 7.95 4.26
CA ILE A 139 -17.56 8.79 3.30
C ILE A 139 -16.42 7.97 2.68
N CYS A 140 -16.48 7.76 1.37
CA CYS A 140 -15.43 7.12 0.60
C CYS A 140 -14.59 8.16 -0.13
N ILE A 141 -13.27 7.96 -0.23
CA ILE A 141 -12.38 8.85 -0.98
C ILE A 141 -11.73 8.05 -2.10
N ASN A 142 -11.70 8.58 -3.31
CA ASN A 142 -10.94 8.02 -4.43
C ASN A 142 -9.95 9.07 -4.95
N GLY A 143 -8.78 8.65 -5.38
CA GLY A 143 -7.79 9.58 -5.91
C GLY A 143 -6.95 8.99 -7.02
N CYS A 144 -6.25 9.88 -7.72
CA CYS A 144 -5.23 9.51 -8.69
C CYS A 144 -4.08 10.49 -8.68
N ILE A 145 -2.87 9.95 -8.84
CA ILE A 145 -1.64 10.73 -8.83
C ILE A 145 -0.74 10.32 -9.99
N ASP A 146 -0.13 11.32 -10.63
CA ASP A 146 0.88 11.09 -11.66
C ASP A 146 2.18 10.56 -11.04
N GLY A 147 2.70 9.49 -11.63
CA GLY A 147 3.84 8.77 -11.08
C GLY A 147 5.17 9.52 -11.15
N TYR A 148 5.33 10.43 -12.11
CA TYR A 148 6.56 11.19 -12.34
C TYR A 148 6.61 12.49 -11.56
N SER A 149 5.57 13.31 -11.68
CA SER A 149 5.47 14.65 -11.12
C SER A 149 4.96 14.64 -9.67
N ARG A 150 4.28 13.56 -9.26
CA ARG A 150 3.51 13.48 -8.00
C ARG A 150 2.37 14.49 -7.97
N TYR A 151 1.94 14.96 -9.14
CA TYR A 151 0.77 15.81 -9.28
C TYR A 151 -0.49 14.98 -9.03
N VAL A 152 -1.31 15.41 -8.08
CA VAL A 152 -2.60 14.77 -7.80
C VAL A 152 -3.58 15.27 -8.84
N LEU A 153 -4.12 14.32 -9.62
CA LEU A 153 -5.00 14.57 -10.75
C LEU A 153 -6.44 14.78 -10.29
N TRP A 154 -6.90 13.98 -9.34
CA TRP A 154 -8.18 14.16 -8.66
C TRP A 154 -8.13 13.60 -7.24
N MET A 155 -9.05 14.08 -6.41
CA MET A 155 -9.31 13.59 -5.07
C MET A 155 -10.79 13.82 -4.74
N GLU A 156 -11.56 12.75 -4.81
CA GLU A 156 -13.03 12.83 -4.82
C GLU A 156 -13.58 12.09 -3.59
N ALA A 157 -14.29 12.82 -2.73
CA ALA A 157 -15.11 12.26 -1.67
C ALA A 157 -16.53 11.99 -2.18
N TYR A 158 -17.09 10.82 -1.83
CA TYR A 158 -18.47 10.49 -2.18
C TYR A 158 -19.07 9.45 -1.23
N THR A 159 -20.37 9.18 -1.38
CA THR A 159 -21.13 8.26 -0.52
C THR A 159 -20.78 6.79 -0.75
N THR A 160 -20.28 6.44 -1.94
CA THR A 160 -19.94 5.08 -2.33
C THR A 160 -18.67 5.02 -3.16
N ASN A 161 -17.91 3.95 -2.99
CA ASN A 161 -16.85 3.50 -3.90
C ASN A 161 -17.06 2.05 -4.36
N ASN A 162 -18.24 1.48 -4.09
CA ASN A 162 -18.57 0.12 -4.51
C ASN A 162 -19.11 0.09 -5.95
N ASP A 163 -19.58 1.23 -6.48
CA ASP A 163 -20.01 1.37 -7.87
C ASP A 163 -18.81 1.72 -8.76
N PRO A 164 -18.35 0.80 -9.63
CA PRO A 164 -17.25 1.07 -10.55
C PRO A 164 -17.53 2.23 -11.51
N LYS A 165 -18.79 2.51 -11.83
CA LYS A 165 -19.20 3.59 -12.76
C LYS A 165 -18.95 4.97 -12.18
N VAL A 166 -18.97 5.10 -10.85
CA VAL A 166 -18.59 6.33 -10.16
C VAL A 166 -17.09 6.60 -10.31
N ILE A 167 -16.25 5.59 -10.11
CA ILE A 167 -14.80 5.73 -10.29
C ILE A 167 -14.46 6.01 -11.76
N ALA A 168 -15.17 5.37 -12.68
CA ALA A 168 -15.10 5.65 -14.11
C ALA A 168 -15.42 7.12 -14.43
N SER A 169 -16.42 7.71 -13.77
CA SER A 169 -16.76 9.13 -13.95
C SER A 169 -15.59 10.06 -13.58
N TYR A 170 -14.88 9.78 -12.48
CA TYR A 170 -13.71 10.57 -12.06
C TYR A 170 -12.59 10.49 -13.10
N TYR A 171 -12.35 9.28 -13.62
CA TYR A 171 -11.35 9.07 -14.64
C TYR A 171 -11.69 9.83 -15.93
N ILE A 172 -12.92 9.68 -16.45
CA ILE A 172 -13.36 10.33 -17.69
C ILE A 172 -13.33 11.86 -17.57
N GLN A 173 -13.88 12.42 -16.48
CA GLN A 173 -13.81 13.87 -16.23
C GLN A 173 -12.37 14.38 -16.16
N CYS A 174 -11.46 13.60 -15.55
CA CYS A 174 -10.06 13.98 -15.48
C CYS A 174 -9.39 14.00 -16.86
N ILE A 175 -9.54 12.94 -17.67
CA ILE A 175 -8.88 12.88 -18.98
C ILE A 175 -9.46 13.92 -19.95
N GLU A 176 -10.75 14.26 -19.82
CA GLU A 176 -11.39 15.31 -20.59
C GLU A 176 -10.81 16.68 -20.22
N ARG A 177 -10.69 16.98 -18.92
CA ARG A 177 -10.07 18.23 -18.43
C ARG A 177 -8.59 18.36 -18.83
N VAL A 178 -7.86 17.24 -18.83
CA VAL A 178 -6.44 17.21 -19.22
C VAL A 178 -6.26 17.25 -20.76
N GLY A 179 -7.28 16.83 -21.52
CA GLY A 179 -7.21 16.73 -22.99
C GLY A 179 -6.52 15.47 -23.51
N GLY A 180 -6.44 14.41 -22.69
CA GLY A 180 -5.79 13.15 -23.06
C GLY A 180 -5.77 12.14 -21.92
N CYS A 181 -5.45 10.89 -22.25
CA CYS A 181 -5.31 9.78 -21.32
C CYS A 181 -3.83 9.44 -21.06
N PRO A 182 -3.48 8.76 -19.95
CA PRO A 182 -2.10 8.38 -19.69
C PRO A 182 -1.64 7.27 -20.65
N GLU A 183 -0.33 7.17 -20.87
CA GLU A 183 0.29 6.04 -21.57
C GLU A 183 -0.06 4.72 -20.87
N ARG A 184 -0.07 4.75 -19.54
CA ARG A 184 -0.47 3.64 -18.69
C ARG A 184 -1.21 4.09 -17.45
N LEU A 185 -2.20 3.32 -17.03
CA LEU A 185 -2.89 3.49 -15.76
C LEU A 185 -2.65 2.27 -14.88
N ARG A 186 -2.36 2.49 -13.59
CA ARG A 186 -2.25 1.43 -12.60
C ARG A 186 -3.34 1.60 -11.55
N ALA A 187 -3.97 0.49 -11.23
CA ALA A 187 -4.87 0.36 -10.09
C ALA A 187 -4.62 -0.98 -9.39
N ASP A 188 -5.17 -1.10 -8.20
CA ASP A 188 -5.19 -2.36 -7.47
C ASP A 188 -6.18 -3.34 -8.09
N ARG A 189 -5.94 -4.64 -7.85
CA ARG A 189 -6.87 -5.69 -8.27
C ARG A 189 -8.13 -5.62 -7.43
N GLY A 190 -9.17 -5.02 -8.01
CA GLY A 190 -10.50 -4.91 -7.43
C GLY A 190 -11.53 -4.77 -8.54
N THR A 191 -12.76 -5.20 -8.27
CA THR A 191 -13.88 -5.11 -9.23
C THR A 191 -14.29 -3.66 -9.48
N GLU A 192 -13.99 -2.76 -8.54
CA GLU A 192 -14.27 -1.33 -8.64
C GLU A 192 -13.51 -0.62 -9.78
N ASN A 193 -12.42 -1.21 -10.29
CA ASN A 193 -11.59 -0.58 -11.34
C ASN A 193 -11.86 -1.11 -12.75
N GLY A 194 -12.76 -2.09 -12.91
CA GLY A 194 -12.96 -2.78 -14.19
C GLY A 194 -13.48 -1.88 -15.31
N HIS A 195 -14.33 -0.90 -15.01
CA HIS A 195 -14.83 0.05 -16.00
C HIS A 195 -13.71 0.98 -16.49
N VAL A 196 -12.88 1.46 -15.57
CA VAL A 196 -11.71 2.28 -15.89
C VAL A 196 -10.70 1.51 -16.74
N GLU A 197 -10.48 0.23 -16.45
CA GLU A 197 -9.67 -0.66 -17.30
C GLU A 197 -10.22 -0.72 -18.72
N GLY A 198 -11.51 -1.04 -18.88
CA GLY A 198 -12.16 -1.12 -20.19
C GLY A 198 -12.05 0.19 -21.00
N MET A 199 -12.31 1.32 -20.36
CA MET A 199 -12.19 2.65 -20.98
C MET A 199 -10.76 2.96 -21.39
N GLN A 200 -9.77 2.67 -20.54
CA GLN A 200 -8.36 2.92 -20.85
C GLN A 200 -7.84 2.02 -21.98
N LEU A 201 -8.29 0.77 -22.07
CA LEU A 201 -7.99 -0.11 -23.19
C LEU A 201 -8.63 0.41 -24.48
N PHE A 202 -9.91 0.79 -24.42
CA PHE A 202 -10.67 1.32 -25.53
C PHE A 202 -10.03 2.59 -26.13
N LEU A 203 -9.76 3.60 -25.30
CA LEU A 203 -9.14 4.87 -25.73
C LEU A 203 -7.71 4.68 -26.27
N ARG A 204 -7.04 3.59 -25.90
CA ARG A 204 -5.67 3.29 -26.30
C ARG A 204 -5.56 2.25 -27.43
N ARG A 205 -6.68 1.77 -27.98
CA ARG A 205 -6.70 0.65 -28.95
C ARG A 205 -6.05 0.98 -30.30
N GLU A 206 -6.15 2.23 -30.76
CA GLU A 206 -5.61 2.67 -32.06
C GLU A 206 -4.21 3.27 -31.97
N HIS A 207 -3.61 3.31 -30.77
CA HIS A 207 -2.27 3.84 -30.58
C HIS A 207 -1.19 2.83 -30.98
N ASN A 208 -0.03 3.34 -31.44
CA ASN A 208 1.05 2.50 -32.00
C ASN A 208 2.28 2.36 -31.09
N ASP A 209 2.21 2.79 -29.83
CA ASP A 209 3.33 2.64 -28.89
C ASP A 209 3.30 1.28 -28.15
N ALA A 210 4.42 0.94 -27.50
CA ALA A 210 4.63 -0.36 -26.86
C ALA A 210 3.62 -0.71 -25.75
N PHE A 211 2.86 0.28 -25.26
CA PHE A 211 1.88 0.12 -24.19
C PHE A 211 0.44 0.40 -24.66
N ALA A 212 0.17 0.42 -25.96
CA ALA A 212 -1.19 0.58 -26.48
C ALA A 212 -2.09 -0.64 -26.19
N GLY A 213 -3.41 -0.45 -26.33
CA GLY A 213 -4.43 -1.48 -26.08
C GLY A 213 -4.28 -2.13 -24.70
N ASP A 214 -4.28 -3.46 -24.65
CA ASP A 214 -4.25 -4.27 -23.42
C ASP A 214 -3.07 -3.99 -22.47
N LYS A 215 -2.00 -3.34 -22.96
CA LYS A 215 -0.81 -3.01 -22.17
C LYS A 215 -0.90 -1.64 -21.48
N SER A 216 -1.95 -0.87 -21.78
CA SER A 216 -2.20 0.47 -21.27
C SER A 216 -2.77 0.46 -19.85
N PHE A 217 -3.19 -0.69 -19.36
CA PHE A 217 -3.64 -0.87 -17.98
C PHE A 217 -2.73 -1.86 -17.21
N LEU A 218 -2.60 -1.64 -15.91
CA LEU A 218 -1.74 -2.42 -15.03
C LEU A 218 -2.44 -2.74 -13.72
N TYR A 219 -2.76 -4.01 -13.53
CA TYR A 219 -3.07 -4.51 -12.20
C TYR A 219 -1.82 -4.69 -11.35
N GLY A 220 -1.76 -3.99 -10.22
CA GLY A 220 -0.74 -4.13 -9.19
C GLY A 220 -1.29 -4.76 -7.91
N ARG A 221 -0.39 -5.24 -7.05
CA ARG A 221 -0.68 -5.30 -5.61
C ARG A 221 -0.58 -3.86 -5.08
N SER A 222 -1.25 -3.52 -3.97
CA SER A 222 -1.17 -2.19 -3.32
C SER A 222 0.28 -1.75 -3.08
N THR A 223 1.16 -2.69 -2.72
CA THR A 223 2.62 -2.46 -2.58
C THR A 223 3.35 -1.98 -3.86
N ALA A 224 2.72 -2.11 -5.03
CA ALA A 224 3.19 -1.62 -6.32
C ALA A 224 2.55 -0.28 -6.71
N ASN A 225 1.44 0.12 -6.08
CA ASN A 225 0.77 1.41 -6.23
C ASN A 225 1.45 2.49 -5.36
N GLN A 226 2.79 2.52 -5.42
CA GLN A 226 3.62 3.17 -4.40
C GLN A 226 3.41 4.68 -4.26
N ARG A 227 2.98 5.35 -5.34
CA ARG A 227 2.84 6.81 -5.36
C ARG A 227 1.61 7.26 -4.61
N ILE A 228 0.46 6.65 -4.92
CA ILE A 228 -0.79 6.95 -4.23
C ILE A 228 -0.79 6.43 -2.81
N GLU A 229 -0.18 5.28 -2.53
CA GLU A 229 0.00 4.79 -1.17
C GLU A 229 0.90 5.71 -0.31
N SER A 230 1.97 6.24 -0.90
CA SER A 230 2.78 7.26 -0.23
C SER A 230 1.99 8.55 0.00
N TRP A 231 1.09 8.89 -0.92
CA TRP A 231 0.22 10.06 -0.84
C TRP A 231 -0.83 9.91 0.27
N TRP A 232 -1.45 8.73 0.41
CA TRP A 232 -2.35 8.41 1.53
C TRP A 232 -1.70 8.61 2.90
N GLY A 233 -0.42 8.26 3.03
CA GLY A 233 0.34 8.54 4.25
C GLY A 233 0.50 10.03 4.56
N ILE A 234 0.46 10.90 3.55
CA ILE A 234 0.53 12.36 3.69
C ILE A 234 -0.86 12.92 3.97
N LEU A 235 -1.85 12.56 3.17
CA LEU A 235 -3.25 12.96 3.34
C LEU A 235 -3.75 12.64 4.75
N ARG A 236 -3.44 11.43 5.24
CA ARG A 236 -3.79 11.04 6.61
C ARG A 236 -3.20 11.99 7.65
N LYS A 237 -1.92 12.34 7.54
CA LYS A 237 -1.24 13.17 8.54
C LYS A 237 -1.66 14.63 8.51
N GLN A 238 -1.96 15.15 7.33
CA GLN A 238 -2.23 16.57 7.13
C GLN A 238 -3.70 16.92 7.30
N SER A 239 -4.62 15.98 7.02
CA SER A 239 -6.05 16.29 7.01
C SER A 239 -6.90 15.16 7.60
N VAL A 240 -6.90 13.97 7.01
CA VAL A 240 -7.92 12.95 7.35
C VAL A 240 -7.84 12.44 8.80
N GLN A 241 -6.69 12.54 9.49
CA GLN A 241 -6.62 12.16 10.90
C GLN A 241 -7.50 13.05 11.81
N PHE A 242 -7.70 14.32 11.45
CA PHE A 242 -8.64 15.21 12.15
C PHE A 242 -10.07 14.67 12.05
N TRP A 243 -10.56 14.41 10.83
CA TRP A 243 -11.88 13.84 10.58
C TRP A 243 -12.09 12.49 11.27
N ILE A 244 -11.10 11.60 11.22
CA ILE A 244 -11.15 10.31 11.94
C ILE A 244 -11.33 10.53 13.44
N ASN A 245 -10.61 11.48 14.04
CA ASN A 245 -10.71 11.74 15.47
C ASN A 245 -12.07 12.34 15.84
N LEU A 246 -12.56 13.28 15.05
CA LEU A 246 -13.88 13.89 15.26
C LEU A 246 -14.99 12.83 15.18
N PHE A 247 -15.01 12.02 14.13
CA PHE A 247 -16.06 11.01 13.97
C PHE A 247 -15.98 9.91 15.02
N LYS A 248 -14.77 9.55 15.46
CA LYS A 248 -14.59 8.66 16.61
C LYS A 248 -15.09 9.28 17.92
N SER A 249 -14.92 10.58 18.13
CA SER A 249 -15.45 11.23 19.33
C SER A 249 -16.98 11.17 19.39
N LEU A 250 -17.67 11.30 18.24
CA LEU A 250 -19.12 11.10 18.15
C LEU A 250 -19.51 9.65 18.50
N GLN A 251 -18.75 8.68 18.00
CA GLN A 251 -18.95 7.27 18.31
C GLN A 251 -18.71 6.96 19.79
N ASP A 252 -17.60 7.44 20.37
CA ASP A 252 -17.23 7.19 21.76
C ASP A 252 -18.21 7.85 22.74
N ALA A 253 -18.84 8.96 22.35
CA ALA A 253 -19.92 9.62 23.08
C ALA A 253 -21.29 8.93 22.93
N GLY A 254 -21.40 7.90 22.07
CA GLY A 254 -22.66 7.17 21.84
C GLY A 254 -23.58 7.80 20.80
N HIS A 255 -23.13 8.86 20.11
CA HIS A 255 -23.90 9.54 19.05
C HIS A 255 -23.75 8.88 17.67
N PHE A 256 -23.02 7.78 17.53
CA PHE A 256 -22.86 7.08 16.24
C PHE A 256 -22.85 5.55 16.44
N SER A 257 -23.80 4.89 15.80
CA SER A 257 -23.99 3.43 15.77
C SER A 257 -23.48 2.79 14.46
N GLY A 258 -23.42 3.57 13.37
CA GLY A 258 -22.94 3.12 12.06
C GLY A 258 -23.97 2.40 11.19
N ASP A 259 -25.24 2.52 11.55
CA ASP A 259 -26.36 2.14 10.70
C ASP A 259 -26.47 3.03 9.43
N SER A 260 -27.48 2.78 8.60
CA SER A 260 -27.68 3.54 7.37
C SER A 260 -28.07 4.99 7.65
N LEU A 261 -28.84 5.25 8.70
CA LEU A 261 -29.29 6.61 9.05
C LEU A 261 -28.10 7.47 9.48
N ASP A 262 -27.29 6.97 10.42
CA ASP A 262 -26.09 7.66 10.89
C ASP A 262 -25.14 7.95 9.71
N LYS A 263 -24.92 6.99 8.81
CA LYS A 263 -24.07 7.23 7.63
C LYS A 263 -24.65 8.29 6.70
N SER A 264 -25.96 8.30 6.47
CA SER A 264 -26.61 9.33 5.65
C SER A 264 -26.55 10.71 6.31
N LEU A 265 -26.74 10.80 7.63
CA LEU A 265 -26.59 12.06 8.37
C LEU A 265 -25.14 12.55 8.40
N MET A 266 -24.17 11.64 8.57
CA MET A 266 -22.75 11.98 8.47
C MET A 266 -22.42 12.52 7.08
N GLN A 267 -22.95 11.90 6.03
CA GLN A 267 -22.79 12.39 4.66
C GLN A 267 -23.43 13.78 4.48
N PHE A 268 -24.67 13.98 4.95
CA PHE A 268 -25.38 15.25 4.90
C PHE A 268 -24.58 16.39 5.56
N CYS A 269 -24.09 16.17 6.78
CA CYS A 269 -23.41 17.21 7.55
C CYS A 269 -21.95 17.45 7.14
N PHE A 270 -21.23 16.42 6.69
CA PHE A 270 -19.77 16.48 6.57
C PHE A 270 -19.22 16.29 5.16
N LEU A 271 -19.96 15.70 4.20
CA LEU A 271 -19.37 15.32 2.91
C LEU A 271 -18.80 16.51 2.14
N GLU A 272 -19.54 17.62 2.09
CA GLU A 272 -19.10 18.85 1.40
C GLU A 272 -17.89 19.49 2.09
N LEU A 273 -17.87 19.52 3.43
CA LEU A 273 -16.74 20.04 4.20
C LEU A 273 -15.48 19.19 3.99
N VAL A 274 -15.63 17.87 3.95
CA VAL A 274 -14.53 16.94 3.64
C VAL A 274 -14.04 17.16 2.22
N GLN A 275 -14.92 17.28 1.23
CA GLN A 275 -14.51 17.55 -0.16
C GLN A 275 -13.73 18.86 -0.28
N LYS A 276 -14.23 19.94 0.33
CA LYS A 276 -13.56 21.25 0.33
C LYS A 276 -12.14 21.17 0.92
N GLU A 277 -12.01 20.50 2.06
CA GLU A 277 -10.70 20.27 2.70
C GLU A 277 -9.76 19.45 1.81
N LEU A 278 -10.27 18.42 1.12
CA LEU A 278 -9.46 17.64 0.16
C LEU A 278 -8.96 18.52 -0.99
N ASP A 279 -9.79 19.40 -1.53
CA ASP A 279 -9.42 20.32 -2.60
C ASP A 279 -8.30 21.27 -2.16
N GLU A 280 -8.39 21.82 -0.94
CA GLU A 280 -7.35 22.68 -0.34
C GLU A 280 -6.02 21.93 -0.14
N VAL A 281 -6.07 20.68 0.35
CA VAL A 281 -4.89 19.82 0.51
C VAL A 281 -4.26 19.52 -0.84
N VAL A 282 -5.05 19.21 -1.87
CA VAL A 282 -4.58 18.94 -3.23
C VAL A 282 -3.94 20.18 -3.84
N GLN A 283 -4.56 21.36 -3.69
CA GLN A 283 -3.98 22.62 -4.17
C GLN A 283 -2.64 22.92 -3.49
N THR A 284 -2.60 22.77 -2.15
CA THR A 284 -1.38 22.97 -1.37
C THR A 284 -0.28 22.01 -1.81
N TRP A 285 -0.61 20.73 -2.00
CA TRP A 285 0.36 19.75 -2.46
C TRP A 285 0.82 19.98 -3.90
N ASN A 286 -0.10 20.24 -4.83
CA ASN A 286 0.31 20.42 -6.22
C ASN A 286 1.21 21.64 -6.40
N THR A 287 1.08 22.64 -5.53
CA THR A 287 1.92 23.83 -5.53
C THR A 287 3.18 23.71 -4.68
N HIS A 288 3.24 22.90 -3.61
CA HIS A 288 4.43 22.87 -2.73
C HIS A 288 5.71 22.37 -3.42
N LYS A 289 6.87 22.64 -2.82
CA LYS A 289 8.18 22.22 -3.35
C LYS A 289 8.61 20.87 -2.74
N ILE A 290 8.71 19.83 -3.58
CA ILE A 290 9.30 18.54 -3.24
C ILE A 290 10.82 18.56 -3.41
N ARG A 291 11.52 17.92 -2.47
CA ARG A 291 12.99 17.75 -2.54
C ARG A 291 13.33 16.63 -3.54
N PRO A 292 14.41 16.78 -4.33
CA PRO A 292 14.88 15.72 -5.21
C PRO A 292 15.34 14.51 -4.40
N ALA A 293 15.17 13.31 -4.97
CA ALA A 293 15.74 12.08 -4.41
C ALA A 293 16.66 11.42 -5.46
N PRO A 294 17.92 11.88 -5.59
CA PRO A 294 18.85 11.42 -6.63
C PRO A 294 19.08 9.90 -6.61
N SER A 295 19.15 9.32 -5.41
CA SER A 295 19.28 7.87 -5.21
C SER A 295 18.14 7.03 -5.80
N ARG A 296 17.02 7.66 -6.19
CA ARG A 296 15.83 7.02 -6.77
C ARG A 296 15.51 7.52 -8.18
N GLY A 297 16.31 8.43 -8.74
CA GLY A 297 16.02 9.04 -10.05
C GLY A 297 14.74 9.90 -10.04
N GLU A 298 14.35 10.43 -8.88
CA GLU A 298 13.11 11.21 -8.75
C GLU A 298 13.43 12.71 -8.80
N PRO A 299 12.84 13.47 -9.75
CA PRO A 299 13.06 14.91 -9.85
C PRO A 299 12.48 15.64 -8.64
N GLY A 300 13.18 16.68 -8.20
CA GLY A 300 12.67 17.68 -7.26
C GLY A 300 12.04 18.84 -8.02
N GLY A 301 11.13 19.58 -7.38
CA GLY A 301 10.40 20.66 -8.04
C GLY A 301 9.05 20.93 -7.36
N ARG A 302 8.16 21.66 -8.03
CA ARG A 302 6.75 21.71 -7.64
C ARG A 302 5.99 20.69 -8.48
N PRO A 303 5.11 19.83 -7.92
CA PRO A 303 4.38 18.85 -8.71
C PRO A 303 3.70 19.43 -9.94
N VAL A 304 3.07 20.62 -9.80
CA VAL A 304 2.45 21.33 -10.93
C VAL A 304 3.45 21.64 -12.04
N LEU A 305 4.65 22.16 -11.72
CA LEU A 305 5.67 22.47 -12.74
C LEU A 305 6.26 21.20 -13.36
N LEU A 306 6.44 20.14 -12.57
CA LEU A 306 6.92 18.85 -13.07
C LEU A 306 5.90 18.18 -14.00
N TYR A 307 4.62 18.50 -13.86
CA TYR A 307 3.53 18.00 -14.69
C TYR A 307 3.32 18.85 -15.95
N THR A 308 3.24 20.18 -15.82
CA THR A 308 2.92 21.09 -16.92
C THR A 308 4.12 21.53 -17.75
N ALA A 309 5.32 21.51 -17.18
CA ALA A 309 6.57 21.87 -17.84
C ALA A 309 7.69 20.85 -17.54
N PRO A 310 7.49 19.56 -17.88
CA PRO A 310 8.39 18.48 -17.48
C PRO A 310 9.81 18.64 -18.02
N GLN A 311 10.00 19.37 -19.11
CA GLN A 311 11.28 19.63 -19.76
C GLN A 311 12.28 20.33 -18.81
N ILE A 312 11.79 21.11 -17.84
CA ILE A 312 12.62 21.76 -16.79
C ILE A 312 13.37 20.72 -15.94
N SER A 313 12.84 19.51 -15.87
CA SER A 313 13.40 18.39 -15.10
C SER A 313 13.94 17.26 -15.98
N GLY A 314 14.02 17.48 -17.31
CA GLY A 314 14.42 16.46 -18.29
C GLY A 314 13.36 15.40 -18.57
N GLY A 315 12.11 15.61 -18.15
CA GLY A 315 10.98 14.73 -18.43
C GLY A 315 10.33 15.04 -19.77
N GLU A 316 9.72 14.02 -20.37
CA GLU A 316 8.95 14.12 -21.60
C GLU A 316 7.45 13.92 -21.28
N ASP A 317 6.57 14.80 -21.77
CA ASP A 317 5.14 14.56 -21.62
C ASP A 317 4.71 13.33 -22.44
N ARG A 318 4.04 12.39 -21.79
CA ARG A 318 3.59 11.12 -22.37
C ARG A 318 2.09 11.05 -22.58
N LEU A 319 1.39 12.19 -22.51
CA LEU A 319 -0.06 12.26 -22.72
C LEU A 319 -0.45 11.66 -24.08
N LYS A 320 -1.58 10.95 -24.11
CA LYS A 320 -2.10 10.26 -25.28
C LYS A 320 -3.45 10.87 -25.66
N LEU A 321 -3.50 11.45 -26.85
CA LEU A 321 -4.73 12.07 -27.36
C LEU A 321 -5.74 10.99 -27.70
N PHE A 322 -7.00 11.24 -27.40
CA PHE A 322 -8.13 10.42 -27.82
C PHE A 322 -9.01 11.21 -28.80
N LYS A 323 -9.97 10.53 -29.42
CA LYS A 323 -11.04 11.21 -30.16
C LYS A 323 -12.17 11.55 -29.19
N HIS A 324 -12.78 12.73 -29.33
CA HIS A 324 -13.78 13.21 -28.38
C HIS A 324 -15.06 12.36 -28.36
N ASP A 325 -15.48 11.86 -29.51
CA ASP A 325 -16.60 10.92 -29.66
C ASP A 325 -16.40 9.62 -28.85
N GLU A 326 -15.16 9.13 -28.76
CA GLU A 326 -14.84 7.95 -27.94
C GLU A 326 -14.97 8.21 -26.44
N VAL A 327 -14.66 9.43 -26.00
CA VAL A 327 -14.86 9.84 -24.60
C VAL A 327 -16.34 9.99 -24.29
N ASP A 328 -17.12 10.53 -25.23
CA ASP A 328 -18.57 10.64 -25.07
C ASP A 328 -19.24 9.27 -24.94
N LEU A 329 -18.81 8.27 -25.71
CA LEU A 329 -19.24 6.88 -25.51
C LEU A 329 -18.88 6.34 -24.12
N CYS A 330 -17.70 6.64 -23.61
CA CYS A 330 -17.32 6.22 -22.25
C CYS A 330 -18.19 6.88 -21.16
N LYS A 331 -18.68 8.11 -21.38
CA LYS A 331 -19.57 8.79 -20.44
C LYS A 331 -20.90 8.06 -20.27
N GLU A 332 -21.40 7.37 -21.29
CA GLU A 332 -22.62 6.55 -21.20
C GLU A 332 -22.49 5.40 -20.19
N GLU A 333 -21.26 4.94 -19.94
CA GLU A 333 -20.94 3.90 -18.95
C GLU A 333 -20.48 4.47 -17.59
N CYS A 334 -20.63 5.77 -17.37
CA CYS A 334 -20.30 6.45 -16.11
C CYS A 334 -21.56 6.75 -15.29
N THR A 335 -21.37 6.84 -13.98
CA THR A 335 -22.38 7.35 -13.04
C THR A 335 -21.75 8.53 -12.31
N PRO A 336 -21.99 9.77 -12.75
CA PRO A 336 -21.42 10.94 -12.08
C PRO A 336 -21.96 11.04 -10.65
N LYS A 337 -21.24 11.78 -9.79
CA LYS A 337 -21.74 12.07 -8.43
C LYS A 337 -23.15 12.65 -8.51
N GLY A 338 -24.05 12.11 -7.71
CA GLY A 338 -25.35 12.71 -7.45
C GLY A 338 -25.21 14.13 -6.88
N GLN A 339 -26.26 14.92 -7.06
CA GLN A 339 -26.31 16.31 -6.55
C GLN A 339 -26.50 16.37 -5.03
N LEU A 340 -27.06 15.30 -4.44
CA LEU A 340 -27.30 15.23 -3.01
C LEU A 340 -26.10 14.63 -2.27
N PRO A 341 -25.78 15.15 -1.08
CA PRO A 341 -24.68 14.64 -0.28
C PRO A 341 -24.97 13.27 0.31
N CYS A 342 -26.25 12.88 0.45
CA CYS A 342 -26.71 11.65 1.09
C CYS A 342 -27.94 11.07 0.36
N ASP A 343 -28.59 10.08 0.97
CA ASP A 343 -29.90 9.57 0.56
C ASP A 343 -30.95 10.69 0.47
N GLU A 344 -31.81 10.64 -0.56
CA GLU A 344 -32.80 11.66 -0.88
C GLU A 344 -33.83 11.85 0.25
N THR A 345 -34.30 10.76 0.86
CA THR A 345 -35.28 10.85 1.96
C THR A 345 -34.67 11.51 3.19
N VAL A 346 -33.41 11.16 3.51
CA VAL A 346 -32.69 11.77 4.63
C VAL A 346 -32.38 13.23 4.35
N TYR A 347 -32.03 13.58 3.10
CA TYR A 347 -31.77 14.96 2.69
C TYR A 347 -33.02 15.83 2.87
N ASP A 348 -34.17 15.38 2.34
CA ASP A 348 -35.43 16.12 2.41
C ASP A 348 -35.88 16.31 3.86
N LEU A 349 -35.87 15.22 4.65
CA LEU A 349 -36.22 15.28 6.07
C LEU A 349 -35.31 16.22 6.85
N SER A 350 -33.98 16.12 6.64
CA SER A 350 -33.01 16.97 7.35
C SER A 350 -33.18 18.44 6.98
N THR A 351 -33.44 18.72 5.70
CA THR A 351 -33.69 20.08 5.22
C THR A 351 -34.96 20.68 5.82
N LEU A 352 -36.04 19.89 5.93
CA LEU A 352 -37.28 20.31 6.59
C LEU A 352 -37.06 20.62 8.07
N LEU A 353 -36.41 19.71 8.81
CA LEU A 353 -36.13 19.90 10.24
C LEU A 353 -35.25 21.13 10.50
N MET A 354 -34.27 21.38 9.64
CA MET A 354 -33.45 22.58 9.70
C MET A 354 -34.28 23.86 9.48
N GLN A 355 -35.21 23.85 8.52
CA GLN A 355 -36.10 24.98 8.27
C GLN A 355 -37.04 25.26 9.44
N GLU A 356 -37.66 24.22 10.01
CA GLU A 356 -38.57 24.34 11.15
C GLU A 356 -37.87 24.82 12.42
N SER A 357 -36.65 24.33 12.65
CA SER A 357 -35.87 24.63 13.86
C SER A 357 -34.96 25.87 13.72
N GLY A 358 -34.87 26.46 12.52
CA GLY A 358 -33.99 27.60 12.24
C GLY A 358 -32.50 27.28 12.28
N TRP A 359 -32.12 26.02 12.01
CA TRP A 359 -30.72 25.59 11.96
C TRP A 359 -30.08 25.95 10.62
N ASN A 360 -28.81 26.35 10.66
CA ASN A 360 -28.07 26.79 9.48
C ASN A 360 -27.19 25.67 8.91
N THR A 361 -26.88 25.76 7.62
CA THR A 361 -25.85 24.92 6.99
C THR A 361 -24.50 25.15 7.68
N PRO A 362 -23.82 24.07 8.08
CA PRO A 362 -22.59 24.17 8.86
C PRO A 362 -21.44 24.71 8.00
N LYS A 363 -20.62 25.58 8.58
CA LYS A 363 -19.47 26.22 7.90
C LYS A 363 -18.14 25.56 8.25
N ASP A 364 -18.11 24.84 9.37
CA ASP A 364 -16.94 24.11 9.84
C ASP A 364 -17.34 22.77 10.46
N ALA A 365 -16.31 22.00 10.81
CA ALA A 365 -16.46 20.64 11.31
C ALA A 365 -17.16 20.56 12.69
N PHE A 366 -17.08 21.61 13.51
CA PHE A 366 -17.72 21.63 14.83
C PHE A 366 -19.20 21.96 14.70
N GLU A 367 -19.55 22.97 13.90
CA GLU A 367 -20.95 23.25 13.56
C GLU A 367 -21.62 22.04 12.91
N ALA A 368 -20.91 21.30 12.05
CA ALA A 368 -21.42 20.07 11.43
C ALA A 368 -21.66 18.94 12.45
N ALA A 369 -20.80 18.82 13.47
CA ALA A 369 -20.97 17.84 14.54
C ALA A 369 -22.15 18.17 15.46
N GLU A 370 -22.37 19.45 15.74
CA GLU A 370 -23.55 19.93 16.46
C GLU A 370 -24.82 19.63 15.66
N LEU A 371 -24.87 20.03 14.37
CA LEU A 371 -26.02 19.77 13.50
C LEU A 371 -26.32 18.28 13.36
N TYR A 372 -25.29 17.44 13.20
CA TYR A 372 -25.43 15.99 13.14
C TYR A 372 -26.12 15.45 14.40
N THR A 373 -25.70 15.90 15.58
CA THR A 373 -26.25 15.43 16.86
C THR A 373 -27.71 15.87 17.01
N LEU A 374 -28.02 17.13 16.67
CA LEU A 374 -29.38 17.66 16.70
C LEU A 374 -30.32 16.90 15.75
N LEU A 375 -29.93 16.73 14.49
CA LEU A 375 -30.74 15.99 13.50
C LEU A 375 -30.96 14.55 13.94
N ARG A 376 -29.92 13.89 14.45
CA ARG A 376 -30.02 12.51 14.90
C ARG A 376 -30.99 12.35 16.07
N GLU A 377 -30.90 13.22 17.07
CA GLU A 377 -31.80 13.18 18.23
C GLU A 377 -33.25 13.45 17.81
N GLU A 378 -33.47 14.45 16.96
CA GLU A 378 -34.82 14.81 16.50
C GLU A 378 -35.45 13.67 15.69
N ILE A 379 -34.70 13.06 14.76
CA ILE A 379 -35.20 11.94 13.96
C ILE A 379 -35.44 10.72 14.84
N GLN A 380 -34.57 10.41 15.80
CA GLN A 380 -34.75 9.25 16.70
C GLN A 380 -35.90 9.42 17.69
N ASN A 381 -36.22 10.65 18.11
CA ASN A 381 -37.34 10.91 19.02
C ASN A 381 -38.70 10.88 18.31
N ASN A 382 -38.72 11.05 16.98
CA ASN A 382 -39.94 11.07 16.16
C ASN A 382 -40.12 9.80 15.29
N LEU A 383 -39.24 8.81 15.45
CA LEU A 383 -39.38 7.43 14.94
C LEU A 383 -40.06 6.54 15.99
#